data_AF-A0A358AI63-F1
#
_entry.id   AF-A0A358AI63-F1
#
_cell.length_a   1.000
_cell.length_b   1.000
_cell.length_c   1.000
_cell.angle_alpha   90.00
_cell.angle_beta   90.00
_cell.angle_gamma   90.00
#
_symmetry.space_group_name_H-M   'P 1'
#
loop_
_entity.id
_entity.type
_entity.pdbx_description
1 polymer ?
#
loop_
_entity_poly.entity_id
_entity_poly.type
_entity_poly.pdbx_seq_one_letter_code
_entity_poly.pdbx_strand_id
1 'polypeptide(L)'
;MLKPPAGKNKSLLSVILILSFVIILSGCAVTGPYVSEEEIKQAGAELKVKALKFQIDYLVKVNNIGYKLLLKLPEEDSQGNFVYSGLLLSKIDEYFVKLYRLSNSNGVVVTGVVEDSPAKMAGVIAGDVIKSIENLPINDLSDAAYVLNHKAPGQLVELAVLRSGAKINLGFRLGSKPWDVSFRMVDEQEVNAGAMPNLIVVTYGLMRFTKSDDEVAAVLGHELAHITKGHHLKGSGINLISMLAGIAAGIGANKVSPGSGDAVMRSVSAAFGSRFSQDFEREADYFGLKYVYLAGFNIEAGVDVWERFAIEIPQSMTRNFFSTHPSSPERMVRLKKIVEELRSSPSLNNADAVVKTKN
;
A
#
# COMPACT_ATOMS: atom_id res chain seq x y z
N MET A 1 13.85 71.09 54.05
CA MET A 1 14.74 70.37 53.12
C MET A 1 13.94 69.92 51.90
N LEU A 2 14.25 70.56 50.77
CA LEU A 2 14.07 70.20 49.35
C LEU A 2 12.75 69.57 48.83
N LYS A 3 12.04 70.34 48.01
CA LYS A 3 11.68 69.91 46.64
C LYS A 3 11.55 71.12 45.70
N PRO A 4 12.20 71.12 44.53
CA PRO A 4 12.13 72.22 43.57
C PRO A 4 10.86 72.17 42.69
N PRO A 5 10.40 73.30 42.12
CA PRO A 5 9.38 73.32 41.09
C PRO A 5 9.97 73.26 39.66
N ALA A 6 9.06 72.94 38.75
CA ALA A 6 9.23 72.65 37.32
C ALA A 6 9.98 73.71 36.48
N GLY A 7 10.68 73.23 35.44
CA GLY A 7 11.26 74.12 34.43
C GLY A 7 11.88 73.39 33.22
N LYS A 8 11.03 73.10 32.23
CA LYS A 8 11.31 73.09 30.77
C LYS A 8 12.65 72.50 30.26
N ASN A 9 12.56 71.34 29.60
CA ASN A 9 13.32 71.06 28.37
C ASN A 9 12.37 70.39 27.34
N LYS A 10 11.50 71.21 26.74
CA LYS A 10 10.73 70.88 25.54
C LYS A 10 11.58 71.27 24.31
N SER A 11 12.43 70.39 23.80
CA SER A 11 12.91 70.55 22.41
C SER A 11 13.54 69.32 21.74
N LEU A 12 13.84 68.21 22.44
CA LEU A 12 14.40 67.01 21.77
C LEU A 12 13.41 65.85 21.59
N LEU A 13 12.32 65.79 22.36
CA LEU A 13 11.37 64.67 22.28
C LEU A 13 10.39 64.77 21.10
N SER A 14 10.19 65.95 20.52
CA SER A 14 9.20 66.15 19.45
C SER A 14 9.71 65.77 18.06
N VAL A 15 11.02 65.62 17.86
CA VAL A 15 11.61 65.22 16.56
C VAL A 15 11.79 63.70 16.47
N ILE A 16 12.01 63.02 17.60
CA ILE A 16 12.09 61.55 17.64
C ILE A 16 10.70 60.90 17.58
N LEU A 17 9.64 61.59 18.02
CA LEU A 17 8.26 61.06 17.93
C LEU A 17 7.67 61.11 16.52
N ILE A 18 8.26 61.87 15.59
CA ILE A 18 7.78 62.00 14.20
C ILE A 18 8.46 60.98 13.26
N LEU A 19 9.64 60.45 13.62
CA LEU A 19 10.28 59.38 12.84
C LEU A 19 9.78 57.96 13.18
N SER A 20 9.06 57.78 14.28
CA SER A 20 8.56 56.46 14.71
C SER A 20 7.17 56.11 14.15
N PHE A 21 6.55 57.01 13.38
CA PHE A 21 5.20 56.83 12.83
C PHE A 21 5.17 56.82 11.29
N VAL A 22 6.29 56.41 10.68
CA VAL A 22 6.36 56.06 9.25
C VAL A 22 6.99 54.67 9.12
N ILE A 23 6.53 53.72 9.95
CA ILE A 23 6.46 52.34 9.49
C ILE A 23 5.14 52.25 8.76
N ILE A 24 5.16 52.68 7.50
CA ILE A 24 4.08 52.39 6.56
C ILE A 24 3.96 50.88 6.59
N LEU A 25 2.83 50.43 7.12
CA LEU A 25 2.26 49.10 6.96
C LEU A 25 2.37 48.73 5.49
N SER A 26 3.49 48.11 5.12
CA SER A 26 3.60 47.26 3.95
C SER A 26 2.86 45.97 4.27
N GLY A 27 1.58 46.10 4.64
CA GLY A 27 0.66 45.00 4.54
C GLY A 27 0.62 44.67 3.07
N CYS A 28 1.26 43.56 2.69
CA CYS A 28 1.17 43.00 1.37
C CYS A 28 -0.31 43.03 0.99
N ALA A 29 -0.70 43.92 0.07
CA ALA A 29 -2.04 43.90 -0.48
C ALA A 29 -2.21 42.48 -1.02
N VAL A 30 -3.18 41.73 -0.49
CA VAL A 30 -3.44 40.37 -0.95
C VAL A 30 -3.95 40.53 -2.38
N THR A 31 -3.05 40.38 -3.34
CA THR A 31 -3.39 40.41 -4.76
C THR A 31 -4.06 39.09 -5.09
N GLY A 32 -5.39 39.05 -5.08
CA GLY A 32 -6.17 37.86 -5.41
C GLY A 32 -7.66 38.03 -5.12
N PRO A 33 -8.52 37.20 -5.73
CA PRO A 33 -9.94 37.17 -5.38
C PRO A 33 -10.12 36.72 -3.91
N TYR A 34 -11.14 37.27 -3.26
CA TYR A 34 -11.56 36.80 -1.94
C TYR A 34 -12.11 35.37 -2.06
N VAL A 35 -11.75 34.50 -1.12
CA VAL A 35 -12.23 33.12 -1.02
C VAL A 35 -12.99 32.98 0.29
N SER A 36 -14.25 32.55 0.23
CA SER A 36 -15.08 32.34 1.42
C SER A 36 -14.70 31.05 2.17
N GLU A 37 -15.04 30.96 3.46
CA GLU A 37 -14.83 29.74 4.25
C GLU A 37 -15.55 28.52 3.66
N GLU A 38 -16.73 28.72 3.06
CA GLU A 38 -17.49 27.65 2.43
C GLU A 38 -16.81 27.13 1.16
N GLU A 39 -16.25 28.02 0.32
CA GLU A 39 -15.43 27.62 -0.83
C GLU A 39 -14.19 26.82 -0.40
N ILE A 40 -13.51 27.24 0.69
CA ILE A 40 -12.37 26.51 1.26
C ILE A 40 -12.80 25.12 1.73
N LYS A 41 -13.92 25.02 2.43
CA LYS A 41 -14.45 23.76 2.95
C LYS A 41 -14.85 22.81 1.83
N GLN A 42 -15.51 23.32 0.79
CA GLN A 42 -15.88 22.54 -0.39
C GLN A 42 -14.64 22.04 -1.12
N ALA A 43 -13.69 22.93 -1.42
CA ALA A 43 -12.43 22.57 -2.07
C ALA A 43 -11.65 21.53 -1.24
N GLY A 44 -11.60 21.68 0.08
CA GLY A 44 -10.97 20.71 0.98
C GLY A 44 -11.63 19.33 0.92
N ALA A 45 -12.97 19.27 0.89
CA ALA A 45 -13.69 18.00 0.75
C ALA A 45 -13.43 17.33 -0.62
N GLU A 46 -13.41 18.12 -1.70
CA GLU A 46 -13.10 17.63 -3.05
C GLU A 46 -11.67 17.09 -3.14
N LEU A 47 -10.70 17.79 -2.55
CA LEU A 47 -9.31 17.35 -2.49
C LEU A 47 -9.15 16.03 -1.74
N LYS A 48 -9.87 15.83 -0.63
CA LYS A 48 -9.87 14.56 0.11
C LYS A 48 -10.45 13.40 -0.70
N VAL A 49 -11.52 13.64 -1.47
CA VAL A 49 -12.09 12.62 -2.38
C VAL A 49 -11.11 12.26 -3.49
N LYS A 50 -10.42 13.25 -4.08
CA LYS A 50 -9.37 13.02 -5.08
C LYS A 50 -8.18 12.26 -4.50
N ALA A 51 -7.75 12.62 -3.29
CA ALA A 51 -6.71 11.90 -2.57
C ALA A 51 -7.11 10.44 -2.31
N LEU A 52 -8.33 10.19 -1.82
CA LEU A 52 -8.84 8.83 -1.62
C LEU A 52 -8.82 8.01 -2.92
N LYS A 53 -9.26 8.59 -4.05
CA LYS A 53 -9.21 7.91 -5.35
C LYS A 53 -7.78 7.53 -5.73
N PHE A 54 -6.84 8.48 -5.58
CA PHE A 54 -5.42 8.25 -5.83
C PHE A 54 -4.86 7.11 -4.94
N GLN A 55 -5.25 7.09 -3.67
CA GLN A 55 -4.86 6.05 -2.72
C GLN A 55 -5.37 4.65 -3.13
N ILE A 56 -6.63 4.57 -3.55
CA ILE A 56 -7.25 3.33 -4.04
C ILE A 56 -6.54 2.84 -5.31
N ASP A 57 -6.18 3.73 -6.24
CA ASP A 57 -5.53 3.35 -7.49
C ASP A 57 -4.17 2.69 -7.24
N TYR A 58 -3.39 3.21 -6.30
CA TYR A 58 -2.13 2.59 -5.89
C TYR A 58 -2.35 1.26 -5.16
N LEU A 59 -3.34 1.17 -4.28
CA LEU A 59 -3.69 -0.08 -3.62
C LEU A 59 -4.07 -1.18 -4.63
N VAL A 60 -4.90 -0.84 -5.62
CA VAL A 60 -5.30 -1.76 -6.69
C VAL A 60 -4.08 -2.19 -7.51
N LYS A 61 -3.23 -1.24 -7.92
CA LYS A 61 -1.99 -1.54 -8.65
C LYS A 61 -1.10 -2.53 -7.89
N VAL A 62 -0.81 -2.24 -6.62
CA VAL A 62 0.03 -3.12 -5.78
C VAL A 62 -0.59 -4.51 -5.63
N ASN A 63 -1.91 -4.60 -5.44
CA ASN A 63 -2.57 -5.90 -5.35
C ASN A 63 -2.59 -6.67 -6.68
N ASN A 64 -2.74 -5.99 -7.82
CA ASN A 64 -2.66 -6.62 -9.15
C ASN A 64 -1.28 -7.24 -9.39
N ILE A 65 -0.23 -6.47 -9.14
CA ILE A 65 1.16 -6.92 -9.31
C ILE A 65 1.46 -8.06 -8.32
N GLY A 66 1.12 -7.87 -7.05
CA GLY A 66 1.32 -8.86 -6.00
C GLY A 66 0.58 -10.17 -6.25
N TYR A 67 -0.67 -10.11 -6.73
CA TYR A 67 -1.44 -11.30 -7.08
C TYR A 67 -0.84 -12.03 -8.27
N LYS A 68 -0.38 -11.30 -9.30
CA LYS A 68 0.30 -11.87 -10.46
C LYS A 68 1.60 -12.58 -10.08
N LEU A 69 2.39 -12.02 -9.16
CA LEU A 69 3.57 -12.68 -8.59
C LEU A 69 3.20 -13.98 -7.87
N LEU A 70 2.19 -13.93 -6.98
CA LEU A 70 1.73 -15.10 -6.24
C LEU A 70 1.32 -16.25 -7.15
N LEU A 71 0.52 -15.99 -8.19
CA LEU A 71 0.03 -17.01 -9.12
C LEU A 71 1.13 -17.70 -9.94
N LYS A 72 2.32 -17.10 -10.00
CA LYS A 72 3.44 -17.55 -10.82
C LYS A 72 4.62 -18.07 -9.98
N LEU A 73 4.42 -18.21 -8.68
CA LEU A 73 5.38 -18.88 -7.81
C LEU A 73 5.59 -20.33 -8.29
N PRO A 74 6.84 -20.84 -8.22
CA PRO A 74 7.11 -22.26 -8.45
C PRO A 74 6.32 -23.16 -7.49
N GLU A 75 6.01 -24.39 -7.91
CA GLU A 75 5.30 -25.35 -7.08
C GLU A 75 6.10 -25.69 -5.81
N GLU A 76 7.43 -25.81 -5.93
CA GLU A 76 8.32 -26.06 -4.78
C GLU A 76 8.30 -24.94 -3.74
N ASP A 77 7.89 -23.73 -4.14
CA ASP A 77 7.81 -22.56 -3.28
C ASP A 77 6.39 -22.31 -2.78
N SER A 78 5.40 -23.17 -3.10
CA SER A 78 4.00 -23.01 -2.70
C SER A 78 3.71 -23.64 -1.32
N GLN A 79 2.89 -22.97 -0.49
CA GLN A 79 2.55 -23.47 0.86
C GLN A 79 1.18 -24.15 0.95
N GLY A 80 0.24 -23.83 0.05
CA GLY A 80 -1.09 -24.43 0.07
C GLY A 80 -2.08 -23.75 -0.87
N ASN A 81 -3.38 -23.98 -0.66
CA ASN A 81 -4.45 -23.38 -1.46
C ASN A 81 -5.30 -22.46 -0.59
N PHE A 82 -4.91 -21.20 -0.49
CA PHE A 82 -5.61 -20.21 0.33
C PHE A 82 -6.71 -19.53 -0.47
N VAL A 83 -7.88 -19.37 0.13
CA VAL A 83 -9.07 -18.78 -0.52
C VAL A 83 -8.80 -17.37 -1.02
N TYR A 84 -9.30 -17.03 -2.21
CA TYR A 84 -9.12 -15.71 -2.80
C TYR A 84 -10.33 -15.26 -3.62
N SER A 85 -10.82 -14.04 -3.38
CA SER A 85 -11.90 -13.42 -4.17
C SER A 85 -11.41 -12.31 -5.08
N GLY A 86 -10.38 -11.56 -4.67
CA GLY A 86 -9.93 -10.32 -5.32
C GLY A 86 -10.72 -9.07 -4.96
N LEU A 87 -11.62 -9.15 -3.99
CA LEU A 87 -12.35 -7.98 -3.48
C LEU A 87 -11.46 -7.14 -2.57
N LEU A 88 -11.37 -5.83 -2.83
CA LEU A 88 -10.83 -4.85 -1.90
C LEU A 88 -12.00 -4.09 -1.27
N LEU A 89 -12.15 -4.20 0.05
CA LEU A 89 -13.35 -3.76 0.75
C LEU A 89 -13.02 -2.69 1.79
N SER A 90 -13.92 -1.73 1.95
CA SER A 90 -13.83 -0.71 3.01
C SER A 90 -15.19 -0.41 3.64
N LYS A 91 -15.14 0.16 4.84
CA LYS A 91 -16.32 0.77 5.48
C LYS A 91 -16.74 1.97 4.64
N ILE A 92 -18.04 2.18 4.52
CA ILE A 92 -18.58 3.38 3.88
C ILE A 92 -18.42 4.57 4.83
N ASP A 93 -17.74 5.61 4.36
CA ASP A 93 -17.66 6.92 4.98
C ASP A 93 -18.13 8.01 3.99
N GLU A 94 -18.09 9.28 4.42
CA GLU A 94 -18.52 10.40 3.59
C GLU A 94 -17.71 10.55 2.30
N TYR A 95 -16.44 10.12 2.27
CA TYR A 95 -15.57 10.24 1.11
C TYR A 95 -15.89 9.16 0.08
N PHE A 96 -16.17 7.93 0.51
CA PHE A 96 -16.66 6.87 -0.38
C PHE A 96 -18.04 7.17 -0.96
N VAL A 97 -18.94 7.74 -0.15
CA VAL A 97 -20.25 8.19 -0.64
C VAL A 97 -20.09 9.21 -1.77
N LYS A 98 -19.21 10.21 -1.60
CA LYS A 98 -18.92 11.21 -2.63
C LYS A 98 -18.20 10.63 -3.84
N LEU A 99 -17.18 9.80 -3.62
CA LEU A 99 -16.34 9.22 -4.67
C LEU A 99 -17.17 8.36 -5.64
N TYR A 100 -18.00 7.47 -5.10
CA TYR A 100 -18.78 6.51 -5.87
C TYR A 100 -20.26 6.89 -6.04
N ARG A 101 -20.67 8.08 -5.55
CA ARG A 101 -22.05 8.57 -5.60
C ARG A 101 -23.06 7.58 -5.00
N LEU A 102 -22.72 7.06 -3.82
CA LEU A 102 -23.51 6.02 -3.16
C LEU A 102 -24.82 6.60 -2.60
N SER A 103 -25.92 5.88 -2.76
CA SER A 103 -27.24 6.29 -2.26
C SER A 103 -27.55 5.80 -0.83
N ASN A 104 -26.72 4.90 -0.29
CA ASN A 104 -26.90 4.32 1.05
C ASN A 104 -25.54 4.17 1.74
N SER A 105 -25.52 4.36 3.06
CA SER A 105 -24.34 4.21 3.91
C SER A 105 -24.26 2.88 4.66
N ASN A 106 -25.31 2.05 4.62
CA ASN A 106 -25.31 0.74 5.25
C ASN A 106 -24.71 -0.32 4.30
N GLY A 107 -23.76 -1.12 4.79
CA GLY A 107 -23.07 -2.19 4.08
C GLY A 107 -21.57 -1.92 3.92
N VAL A 108 -20.95 -2.63 2.99
CA VAL A 108 -19.52 -2.53 2.69
C VAL A 108 -19.33 -2.12 1.24
N VAL A 109 -18.46 -1.14 0.98
CA VAL A 109 -18.13 -0.73 -0.38
C VAL A 109 -16.94 -1.50 -0.93
N VAL A 110 -17.07 -1.94 -2.17
CA VAL A 110 -15.95 -2.42 -2.99
C VAL A 110 -15.13 -1.21 -3.40
N THR A 111 -13.95 -1.04 -2.81
CA THR A 111 -13.06 0.07 -3.14
C THR A 111 -12.31 -0.17 -4.43
N GLY A 112 -12.01 -1.43 -4.72
CA GLY A 112 -11.33 -1.87 -5.92
C GLY A 112 -11.49 -3.39 -6.10
N VAL A 113 -11.15 -3.87 -7.28
CA VAL A 113 -11.18 -5.29 -7.60
C VAL A 113 -9.88 -5.64 -8.29
N VAL A 114 -9.22 -6.69 -7.82
CA VAL A 114 -7.94 -7.15 -8.38
C VAL A 114 -8.19 -7.73 -9.76
N GLU A 115 -7.36 -7.36 -10.74
CA GLU A 115 -7.44 -7.90 -12.10
C GLU A 115 -7.19 -9.41 -12.13
N ASP A 116 -7.79 -10.09 -13.11
CA ASP A 116 -7.78 -11.56 -13.27
C ASP A 116 -8.32 -12.36 -12.07
N SER A 117 -8.89 -11.68 -11.08
CA SER A 117 -9.49 -12.33 -9.92
C SER A 117 -10.90 -12.86 -10.20
N PRO A 118 -11.39 -13.82 -9.40
CA PRO A 118 -12.76 -14.32 -9.51
C PRO A 118 -13.83 -13.23 -9.45
N ALA A 119 -13.71 -12.27 -8.52
CA ALA A 119 -14.67 -11.18 -8.41
C ALA A 119 -14.65 -10.27 -9.65
N LYS A 120 -13.48 -10.03 -10.24
CA LYS A 120 -13.35 -9.25 -11.48
C LYS A 120 -14.05 -9.94 -12.64
N MET A 121 -13.81 -11.25 -12.82
CA MET A 121 -14.46 -12.05 -13.86
C MET A 121 -15.98 -12.12 -13.69
N ALA A 122 -16.46 -12.06 -12.44
CA ALA A 122 -17.88 -12.01 -12.11
C ALA A 122 -18.56 -10.67 -12.44
N GLY A 123 -17.77 -9.64 -12.82
CA GLY A 123 -18.28 -8.31 -13.10
C GLY A 123 -18.54 -7.47 -11.85
N VAL A 124 -17.92 -7.79 -10.71
CA VAL A 124 -17.87 -6.87 -9.56
C VAL A 124 -17.02 -5.66 -9.94
N ILE A 125 -17.46 -4.46 -9.56
CA ILE A 125 -16.74 -3.22 -9.85
C ILE A 125 -16.56 -2.37 -8.59
N ALA A 126 -15.59 -1.45 -8.64
CA ALA A 126 -15.45 -0.43 -7.62
C ALA A 126 -16.72 0.43 -7.53
N GLY A 127 -17.16 0.72 -6.30
CA GLY A 127 -18.41 1.44 -6.02
C GLY A 127 -19.63 0.54 -5.82
N ASP A 128 -19.53 -0.77 -6.06
CA ASP A 128 -20.55 -1.71 -5.62
C ASP A 128 -20.65 -1.70 -4.09
N VAL A 129 -21.87 -1.59 -3.55
CA VAL A 129 -22.11 -1.74 -2.11
C VAL A 129 -22.66 -3.14 -1.84
N ILE A 130 -21.87 -3.98 -1.19
CA ILE A 130 -22.26 -5.33 -0.80
C ILE A 130 -23.31 -5.22 0.31
N LYS A 131 -24.49 -5.79 0.05
CA LYS A 131 -25.63 -5.84 0.98
C LYS A 131 -25.78 -7.21 1.63
N SER A 132 -25.45 -8.28 0.91
CA SER A 132 -25.39 -9.63 1.45
C SER A 132 -24.38 -10.48 0.70
N ILE A 133 -23.90 -11.52 1.38
CA ILE A 133 -23.10 -12.62 0.81
C ILE A 133 -23.83 -13.90 1.20
N GLU A 134 -24.21 -14.74 0.24
CA GLU A 134 -24.93 -16.00 0.50
C GLU A 134 -26.23 -15.79 1.27
N ASN A 135 -26.96 -14.71 0.96
CA ASN A 135 -28.15 -14.25 1.69
C ASN A 135 -27.91 -13.82 3.15
N LEU A 136 -26.68 -13.86 3.65
CA LEU A 136 -26.32 -13.31 4.95
C LEU A 136 -26.11 -11.79 4.82
N PRO A 137 -26.82 -10.96 5.61
CA PRO A 137 -26.67 -9.51 5.53
C PRO A 137 -25.25 -9.09 5.91
N ILE A 138 -24.67 -8.19 5.12
CA ILE A 138 -23.37 -7.57 5.40
C ILE A 138 -23.61 -6.13 5.80
N ASN A 139 -23.33 -5.82 7.08
CA ASN A 139 -23.44 -4.47 7.62
C ASN A 139 -22.07 -3.82 7.76
N ASP A 140 -21.05 -4.63 8.05
CA ASP A 140 -19.67 -4.18 8.14
C ASP A 140 -18.67 -5.20 7.57
N LEU A 141 -17.39 -4.86 7.67
CA LEU A 141 -16.32 -5.66 7.10
C LEU A 141 -16.08 -6.97 7.84
N SER A 142 -16.41 -7.03 9.13
CA SER A 142 -16.29 -8.24 9.93
C SER A 142 -17.30 -9.29 9.51
N ASP A 143 -18.52 -8.88 9.12
CA ASP A 143 -19.52 -9.75 8.50
C ASP A 143 -18.96 -10.35 7.19
N ALA A 144 -18.43 -9.51 6.30
CA ALA A 144 -17.90 -9.95 5.02
C ALA A 144 -16.69 -10.89 5.19
N ALA A 145 -15.78 -10.55 6.11
CA ALA A 145 -14.64 -11.38 6.47
C ALA A 145 -15.08 -12.73 7.03
N TYR A 146 -16.07 -12.73 7.93
CA TYR A 146 -16.59 -13.95 8.53
C TYR A 146 -17.11 -14.88 7.44
N VAL A 147 -17.96 -14.40 6.53
CA VAL A 147 -18.52 -15.25 5.48
C VAL A 147 -17.42 -15.77 4.56
N LEU A 148 -16.54 -14.91 4.05
CA LEU A 148 -15.51 -15.30 3.08
C LEU A 148 -14.44 -16.23 3.66
N ASN A 149 -14.05 -16.05 4.94
CA ASN A 149 -13.01 -16.86 5.57
C ASN A 149 -13.48 -18.27 5.97
N HIS A 150 -14.79 -18.51 6.04
CA HIS A 150 -15.35 -19.85 6.25
C HIS A 150 -15.62 -20.60 4.94
N LYS A 151 -15.17 -20.05 3.81
CA LYS A 151 -15.29 -20.68 2.50
C LYS A 151 -13.97 -21.35 2.08
N ALA A 152 -14.11 -22.34 1.21
CA ALA A 152 -13.00 -23.05 0.58
C ALA A 152 -12.81 -22.59 -0.88
N PRO A 153 -11.59 -22.72 -1.43
CA PRO A 153 -11.37 -22.55 -2.87
C PRO A 153 -12.35 -23.38 -3.70
N GLY A 154 -12.82 -22.81 -4.82
CA GLY A 154 -13.79 -23.41 -5.74
C GLY A 154 -15.24 -23.32 -5.31
N GLN A 155 -15.54 -22.96 -4.05
CA GLN A 155 -16.92 -22.78 -3.59
C GLN A 155 -17.57 -21.57 -4.28
N LEU A 156 -18.83 -21.74 -4.69
CA LEU A 156 -19.66 -20.66 -5.22
C LEU A 156 -19.98 -19.69 -4.07
N VAL A 157 -19.92 -18.40 -4.39
CA VAL A 157 -20.35 -17.30 -3.53
C VAL A 157 -21.26 -16.38 -4.35
N GLU A 158 -22.42 -16.07 -3.79
CA GLU A 158 -23.36 -15.10 -4.34
C GLU A 158 -23.31 -13.79 -3.55
N LEU A 159 -23.04 -12.68 -4.24
CA LEU A 159 -23.12 -11.33 -3.71
C LEU A 159 -24.42 -10.68 -4.16
N ALA A 160 -25.16 -10.06 -3.23
CA ALA A 160 -26.14 -9.05 -3.59
C ALA A 160 -25.51 -7.67 -3.38
N VAL A 161 -25.37 -6.91 -4.47
CA VAL A 161 -24.76 -5.58 -4.45
C VAL A 161 -25.78 -4.50 -4.85
N LEU A 162 -25.57 -3.30 -4.34
CA LEU A 162 -26.24 -2.09 -4.82
C LEU A 162 -25.26 -1.33 -5.72
N ARG A 163 -25.62 -1.18 -6.98
CA ARG A 163 -24.84 -0.45 -8.00
C ARG A 163 -25.69 0.67 -8.56
N SER A 164 -25.29 1.92 -8.33
CA SER A 164 -26.05 3.10 -8.78
C SER A 164 -27.54 3.04 -8.38
N GLY A 165 -27.84 2.50 -7.19
CA GLY A 165 -29.21 2.33 -6.68
C GLY A 165 -29.96 1.09 -7.17
N ALA A 166 -29.45 0.36 -8.16
CA ALA A 166 -30.02 -0.91 -8.61
C ALA A 166 -29.46 -2.09 -7.82
N LYS A 167 -30.30 -3.07 -7.47
CA LYS A 167 -29.86 -4.33 -6.87
C LYS A 167 -29.38 -5.27 -7.98
N ILE A 168 -28.19 -5.83 -7.82
CA ILE A 168 -27.57 -6.77 -8.75
C ILE A 168 -27.08 -7.97 -7.95
N ASN A 169 -27.37 -9.18 -8.43
CA ASN A 169 -26.83 -10.41 -7.87
C ASN A 169 -25.67 -10.89 -8.75
N LEU A 170 -24.52 -11.17 -8.14
CA LEU A 170 -23.30 -11.60 -8.82
C LEU A 170 -22.79 -12.88 -8.15
N GLY A 171 -22.72 -13.98 -8.90
CA GLY A 171 -22.22 -15.26 -8.43
C GLY A 171 -20.85 -15.60 -9.01
N PHE A 172 -19.91 -16.05 -8.19
CA PHE A 172 -18.61 -16.55 -8.67
C PHE A 172 -18.01 -17.61 -7.76
N ARG A 173 -17.17 -18.46 -8.33
CA ARG A 173 -16.40 -19.43 -7.57
C ARG A 173 -15.15 -18.77 -7.00
N LEU A 174 -14.91 -18.93 -5.70
CA LEU A 174 -13.69 -18.46 -5.08
C LEU A 174 -12.48 -19.14 -5.70
N GLY A 175 -11.43 -18.36 -5.91
CA GLY A 175 -10.14 -18.85 -6.39
C GLY A 175 -9.26 -19.32 -5.25
N SER A 176 -8.03 -19.69 -5.59
CA SER A 176 -6.96 -19.91 -4.63
C SER A 176 -5.71 -19.10 -4.97
N LYS A 177 -4.86 -18.90 -3.97
CA LYS A 177 -3.49 -18.42 -4.08
C LYS A 177 -2.55 -19.38 -3.32
N PRO A 178 -1.30 -19.56 -3.78
CA PRO A 178 -0.36 -20.51 -3.19
C PRO A 178 0.13 -20.12 -1.79
N TRP A 179 -0.01 -18.84 -1.43
CA TRP A 179 0.32 -18.28 -0.13
C TRP A 179 -0.75 -17.31 0.34
N ASP A 180 -1.01 -17.29 1.64
CA ASP A 180 -1.87 -16.29 2.25
C ASP A 180 -1.16 -14.96 2.49
N VAL A 181 -0.63 -14.33 1.43
CA VAL A 181 -0.05 -12.97 1.52
C VAL A 181 -1.10 -11.92 1.17
N SER A 182 -1.22 -10.90 2.02
CA SER A 182 -1.96 -9.68 1.76
C SER A 182 -1.01 -8.55 1.34
N PHE A 183 -1.42 -7.72 0.39
CA PHE A 183 -0.70 -6.50 0.03
C PHE A 183 -1.47 -5.28 0.54
N ARG A 184 -0.76 -4.37 1.22
CA ARG A 184 -1.35 -3.16 1.82
C ARG A 184 -0.50 -1.93 1.51
N MET A 185 -1.19 -0.80 1.49
CA MET A 185 -0.58 0.52 1.37
C MET A 185 -0.66 1.25 2.71
N VAL A 186 0.35 2.05 3.05
CA VAL A 186 0.34 2.96 4.20
C VAL A 186 0.69 4.38 3.77
N ASP A 187 0.06 5.37 4.40
CA ASP A 187 0.20 6.80 4.08
C ASP A 187 1.51 7.41 4.61
N GLU A 188 2.63 6.85 4.14
CA GLU A 188 3.98 7.29 4.50
C GLU A 188 4.73 7.85 3.29
N GLN A 189 5.48 8.93 3.52
CA GLN A 189 6.26 9.63 2.49
C GLN A 189 7.64 8.99 2.25
N GLU A 190 8.15 8.22 3.21
CA GLU A 190 9.41 7.52 3.08
C GLU A 190 9.33 6.48 1.95
N VAL A 191 10.40 6.31 1.18
CA VAL A 191 10.47 5.31 0.11
C VAL A 191 10.75 3.95 0.76
N ASN A 192 9.72 3.13 0.98
CA ASN A 192 9.90 1.87 1.71
C ASN A 192 8.87 0.80 1.33
N ALA A 193 9.26 -0.45 1.53
CA ALA A 193 8.40 -1.62 1.59
C ALA A 193 8.92 -2.55 2.70
N GLY A 194 8.06 -3.43 3.19
CA GLY A 194 8.49 -4.42 4.16
C GLY A 194 7.52 -5.58 4.25
N ALA A 195 8.06 -6.74 4.56
CA ALA A 195 7.29 -7.94 4.81
C ALA A 195 7.20 -8.28 6.29
N MET A 196 6.12 -8.97 6.64
CA MET A 196 6.07 -9.91 7.75
C MET A 196 5.31 -11.15 7.24
N PRO A 197 5.24 -12.27 7.98
CA PRO A 197 4.44 -13.41 7.57
C PRO A 197 3.05 -12.96 7.14
N ASN A 198 2.66 -13.37 5.94
CA ASN A 198 1.34 -13.15 5.37
C ASN A 198 0.98 -11.67 5.06
N LEU A 199 1.90 -10.71 5.20
CA LEU A 199 1.66 -9.31 4.87
C LEU A 199 2.88 -8.65 4.22
N ILE A 200 2.65 -7.98 3.09
CA ILE A 200 3.58 -7.02 2.49
C ILE A 200 2.96 -5.63 2.57
N VAL A 201 3.73 -4.67 3.06
CA VAL A 201 3.33 -3.27 3.20
C VAL A 201 4.18 -2.41 2.27
N VAL A 202 3.54 -1.48 1.56
CA VAL A 202 4.16 -0.54 0.64
C VAL A 202 3.78 0.90 1.02
N THR A 203 4.73 1.82 0.98
CA THR A 203 4.47 3.25 1.24
C THR A 203 4.07 4.01 -0.04
N TYR A 204 3.43 5.18 0.11
CA TYR A 204 3.24 6.07 -1.04
C TYR A 204 4.54 6.65 -1.56
N GLY A 205 5.52 6.87 -0.67
CA GLY A 205 6.86 7.25 -1.08
C GLY A 205 7.43 6.29 -2.12
N LEU A 206 7.32 4.98 -1.89
CA LEU A 206 7.79 3.96 -2.85
C LEU A 206 7.03 4.02 -4.18
N MET A 207 5.70 4.18 -4.12
CA MET A 207 4.88 4.25 -5.33
C MET A 207 5.10 5.53 -6.15
N ARG A 208 5.63 6.60 -5.56
CA ARG A 208 6.05 7.81 -6.29
C ARG A 208 7.49 7.71 -6.82
N PHE A 209 8.32 6.89 -6.18
CA PHE A 209 9.71 6.67 -6.53
C PHE A 209 9.89 5.70 -7.71
N THR A 210 9.05 4.67 -7.75
CA THR A 210 9.01 3.69 -8.84
C THR A 210 8.44 4.30 -10.13
N LYS A 211 8.99 3.92 -11.28
CA LYS A 211 8.65 4.48 -12.60
C LYS A 211 7.83 3.53 -13.47
N SER A 212 7.71 2.26 -13.08
CA SER A 212 6.93 1.26 -13.81
C SER A 212 6.36 0.19 -12.88
N ASP A 213 5.41 -0.58 -13.39
CA ASP A 213 4.85 -1.74 -12.70
C ASP A 213 5.90 -2.85 -12.55
N ASP A 214 6.89 -2.93 -13.47
CA ASP A 214 8.02 -3.87 -13.36
C ASP A 214 8.91 -3.55 -12.16
N GLU A 215 9.16 -2.27 -11.86
CA GLU A 215 9.95 -1.87 -10.69
C GLU A 215 9.21 -2.16 -9.38
N VAL A 216 7.90 -1.92 -9.35
CA VAL A 216 7.05 -2.31 -8.21
C VAL A 216 7.05 -3.83 -8.04
N ALA A 217 6.96 -4.59 -9.14
CA ALA A 217 7.06 -6.05 -9.12
C ALA A 217 8.40 -6.51 -8.56
N ALA A 218 9.50 -5.85 -8.91
CA ALA A 218 10.82 -6.19 -8.39
C ALA A 218 10.90 -6.04 -6.85
N VAL A 219 10.40 -4.92 -6.31
CA VAL A 219 10.36 -4.71 -4.86
C VAL A 219 9.42 -5.71 -4.18
N LEU A 220 8.21 -5.91 -4.71
CA LEU A 220 7.25 -6.88 -4.16
C LEU A 220 7.77 -8.33 -4.24
N GLY A 221 8.50 -8.67 -5.29
CA GLY A 221 9.11 -9.99 -5.48
C GLY A 221 10.17 -10.26 -4.42
N HIS A 222 11.00 -9.26 -4.10
CA HIS A 222 11.98 -9.34 -3.01
C HIS A 222 11.31 -9.55 -1.64
N GLU A 223 10.30 -8.74 -1.31
CA GLU A 223 9.55 -8.89 -0.06
C GLU A 223 8.81 -10.24 0.02
N LEU A 224 8.27 -10.72 -1.10
CA LEU A 224 7.64 -12.03 -1.19
C LEU A 224 8.66 -13.15 -0.97
N ALA A 225 9.89 -13.03 -1.47
CA ALA A 225 10.95 -13.99 -1.23
C ALA A 225 11.35 -14.09 0.24
N HIS A 226 11.32 -12.98 1.00
CA HIS A 226 11.51 -13.05 2.46
C HIS A 226 10.44 -13.91 3.16
N ILE A 227 9.20 -13.86 2.66
CA ILE A 227 8.10 -14.68 3.18
C ILE A 227 8.26 -16.14 2.75
N THR A 228 8.41 -16.42 1.46
CA THR A 228 8.43 -17.79 0.92
C THR A 228 9.65 -18.59 1.38
N LYS A 229 10.79 -17.93 1.64
CA LYS A 229 12.02 -18.57 2.16
C LYS A 229 12.10 -18.62 3.68
N GLY A 230 11.07 -18.10 4.35
CA GLY A 230 10.92 -18.16 5.80
C GLY A 230 11.94 -17.32 6.56
N HIS A 231 12.46 -16.24 5.96
CA HIS A 231 13.48 -15.40 6.59
C HIS A 231 12.98 -14.78 7.92
N HIS A 232 11.69 -14.43 8.01
CA HIS A 232 11.09 -13.92 9.25
C HIS A 232 11.09 -14.97 10.38
N LEU A 233 10.99 -16.26 10.05
CA LEU A 233 10.99 -17.35 11.02
C LEU A 233 12.40 -17.72 11.46
N LYS A 234 13.37 -17.63 10.54
CA LYS A 234 14.78 -17.99 10.78
C LYS A 234 15.59 -16.86 11.42
N GLY A 235 15.25 -15.60 11.13
CA GLY A 235 15.97 -14.41 11.62
C GLY A 235 15.51 -13.88 12.97
N SER A 236 14.32 -14.27 13.43
CA SER A 236 13.72 -13.78 14.66
C SER A 236 13.55 -14.92 15.67
N GLY A 237 14.18 -14.83 16.84
CA GLY A 237 13.84 -15.66 18.01
C GLY A 237 12.46 -15.35 18.60
N ILE A 238 11.51 -14.92 17.75
CA ILE A 238 10.18 -14.43 18.10
C ILE A 238 9.21 -15.60 18.05
N ASN A 239 8.38 -15.72 19.09
CA ASN A 239 7.34 -16.74 19.20
C ASN A 239 6.30 -16.57 18.09
N LEU A 240 6.37 -17.44 17.08
CA LEU A 240 5.49 -17.49 15.90
C LEU A 240 3.99 -17.43 16.26
N ILE A 241 3.60 -18.02 17.40
CA ILE A 241 2.21 -18.03 17.87
C ILE A 241 1.74 -16.61 18.24
N SER A 242 2.57 -15.82 18.90
CA SER A 242 2.23 -14.44 19.29
C SER A 242 2.15 -13.50 18.09
N MET A 243 2.92 -13.77 17.04
CA MET A 243 2.93 -12.99 15.80
C MET A 243 1.73 -13.32 14.92
N LEU A 244 1.45 -14.61 14.70
CA LEU A 244 0.28 -15.07 13.95
C LEU A 244 -1.03 -14.67 14.64
N ALA A 245 -1.09 -14.61 15.97
CA ALA A 245 -2.26 -14.12 16.70
C ALA A 245 -2.55 -12.62 16.44
N GLY A 246 -1.50 -11.79 16.32
CA GLY A 246 -1.63 -10.37 15.94
C GLY A 246 -2.02 -10.18 14.47
N ILE A 247 -1.53 -11.06 13.61
CA ILE A 247 -1.80 -11.07 12.17
C ILE A 247 -3.22 -11.58 11.85
N ALA A 248 -3.70 -12.66 12.49
CA ALA A 248 -5.08 -13.15 12.34
C ALA A 248 -6.14 -12.17 12.90
N ALA A 249 -5.71 -11.26 13.78
CA ALA A 249 -6.49 -10.11 14.20
C ALA A 249 -6.53 -8.98 13.15
N GLY A 250 -5.66 -8.97 12.13
CA GLY A 250 -5.62 -7.98 11.04
C GLY A 250 -5.94 -8.52 9.63
N ILE A 251 -5.82 -9.83 9.38
CA ILE A 251 -6.00 -10.47 8.06
C ILE A 251 -7.47 -10.78 7.74
N GLY A 252 -8.34 -10.98 8.73
CA GLY A 252 -9.79 -11.02 8.48
C GLY A 252 -10.25 -9.63 8.07
N ALA A 253 -10.61 -9.44 6.79
CA ALA A 253 -10.89 -8.15 6.15
C ALA A 253 -11.36 -7.08 7.16
N ASN A 254 -10.46 -6.15 7.49
CA ASN A 254 -10.72 -5.01 8.37
C ASN A 254 -11.39 -5.35 9.72
N LYS A 255 -10.76 -6.20 10.53
CA LYS A 255 -11.01 -6.21 11.98
C LYS A 255 -10.55 -4.89 12.61
N VAL A 256 -11.38 -3.85 12.44
CA VAL A 256 -11.24 -2.57 13.12
C VAL A 256 -12.05 -2.62 14.42
N SER A 257 -11.55 -3.32 15.43
CA SER A 257 -12.02 -3.11 16.82
C SER A 257 -11.60 -1.71 17.27
N PRO A 258 -12.32 -0.99 18.14
CA PRO A 258 -11.71 0.12 18.88
C PRO A 258 -10.38 -0.36 19.51
N GLY A 259 -9.25 0.26 19.15
CA GLY A 259 -7.87 -0.20 19.49
C GLY A 259 -7.11 -0.98 18.39
N SER A 260 -7.74 -1.35 17.28
CA SER A 260 -7.14 -2.05 16.13
C SER A 260 -6.14 -1.22 15.32
N GLY A 261 -6.23 0.11 15.38
CA GLY A 261 -5.20 1.00 14.83
C GLY A 261 -3.83 0.65 15.39
N ASP A 262 -3.74 0.29 16.66
CA ASP A 262 -2.50 -0.10 17.32
C ASP A 262 -1.99 -1.46 16.82
N ALA A 263 -2.87 -2.42 16.53
CA ALA A 263 -2.48 -3.73 16.01
C ALA A 263 -1.99 -3.66 14.55
N VAL A 264 -2.70 -2.89 13.71
CA VAL A 264 -2.27 -2.62 12.33
C VAL A 264 -0.98 -1.83 12.32
N MET A 265 -0.88 -0.77 13.13
CA MET A 265 0.34 0.03 13.23
C MET A 265 1.51 -0.80 13.73
N ARG A 266 1.32 -1.63 14.77
CA ARG A 266 2.36 -2.58 15.23
C ARG A 266 2.80 -3.55 14.15
N SER A 267 1.87 -4.03 13.34
CA SER A 267 2.15 -4.93 12.21
C SER A 267 2.97 -4.23 11.12
N VAL A 268 2.60 -2.99 10.78
CA VAL A 268 3.34 -2.14 9.85
C VAL A 268 4.74 -1.82 10.40
N SER A 269 4.86 -1.43 11.67
CA SER A 269 6.15 -1.20 12.32
C SER A 269 7.02 -2.46 12.35
N ALA A 270 6.43 -3.64 12.57
CA ALA A 270 7.16 -4.91 12.54
C ALA A 270 7.64 -5.26 11.11
N ALA A 271 6.82 -4.97 10.09
CA ALA A 271 7.20 -5.17 8.69
C ALA A 271 8.42 -4.30 8.32
N PHE A 272 8.40 -3.01 8.66
CA PHE A 272 9.54 -2.11 8.41
C PHE A 272 10.72 -2.29 9.36
N GLY A 273 10.52 -2.93 10.51
CA GLY A 273 11.56 -3.17 11.51
C GLY A 273 12.35 -4.46 11.32
N SER A 274 11.93 -5.33 10.39
CA SER A 274 12.57 -6.62 10.14
C SER A 274 13.98 -6.44 9.57
N ARG A 275 14.99 -7.03 10.21
CA ARG A 275 16.39 -7.02 9.75
C ARG A 275 16.83 -8.42 9.39
N PHE A 276 17.46 -8.57 8.23
CA PHE A 276 17.92 -9.87 7.75
C PHE A 276 19.44 -9.94 7.62
N SER A 277 19.96 -11.16 7.65
CA SER A 277 21.37 -11.40 7.37
C SER A 277 21.68 -11.08 5.91
N GLN A 278 22.94 -10.83 5.59
CA GLN A 278 23.35 -10.66 4.18
C GLN A 278 23.00 -11.88 3.34
N ASP A 279 23.04 -13.09 3.90
CA ASP A 279 22.70 -14.31 3.15
C ASP A 279 21.20 -14.40 2.84
N PHE A 280 20.33 -13.94 3.74
CA PHE A 280 18.90 -13.84 3.48
C PHE A 280 18.59 -12.76 2.44
N GLU A 281 19.27 -11.62 2.48
CA GLU A 281 19.17 -10.63 1.40
C GLU A 281 19.65 -11.22 0.07
N ARG A 282 20.70 -12.05 0.10
CA ARG A 282 21.18 -12.73 -1.10
C ARG A 282 20.16 -13.69 -1.69
N GLU A 283 19.55 -14.50 -0.84
CA GLU A 283 18.50 -15.42 -1.21
C GLU A 283 17.24 -14.68 -1.73
N ALA A 284 16.84 -13.60 -1.06
CA ALA A 284 15.68 -12.78 -1.44
C ALA A 284 15.87 -12.10 -2.80
N ASP A 285 17.04 -11.52 -3.08
CA ASP A 285 17.35 -10.91 -4.38
C ASP A 285 17.28 -11.95 -5.53
N TYR A 286 17.75 -13.20 -5.30
CA TYR A 286 17.71 -14.27 -6.31
C TYR A 286 16.28 -14.73 -6.59
N PHE A 287 15.56 -15.16 -5.55
CA PHE A 287 14.21 -15.69 -5.72
C PHE A 287 13.21 -14.60 -6.08
N GLY A 288 13.38 -13.37 -5.58
CA GLY A 288 12.56 -12.23 -5.95
C GLY A 288 12.62 -11.95 -7.44
N LEU A 289 13.82 -11.86 -8.04
CA LEU A 289 13.96 -11.73 -9.49
C LEU A 289 13.45 -12.95 -10.26
N LYS A 290 13.62 -14.18 -9.72
CA LYS A 290 13.00 -15.39 -10.31
C LYS A 290 11.48 -15.27 -10.35
N TYR A 291 10.84 -14.77 -9.28
CA TYR A 291 9.38 -14.60 -9.23
C TYR A 291 8.89 -13.53 -10.21
N VAL A 292 9.62 -12.41 -10.29
CA VAL A 292 9.38 -11.33 -11.27
C VAL A 292 9.46 -11.87 -12.69
N TYR A 293 10.50 -12.66 -12.99
CA TYR A 293 10.68 -13.31 -14.28
C TYR A 293 9.51 -14.25 -14.63
N LEU A 294 9.16 -15.15 -13.72
CA LEU A 294 8.06 -16.11 -13.91
C LEU A 294 6.69 -15.44 -14.08
N ALA A 295 6.53 -14.27 -13.45
CA ALA A 295 5.37 -13.42 -13.63
C ALA A 295 5.39 -12.60 -14.93
N GLY A 296 6.42 -12.74 -15.76
CA GLY A 296 6.55 -12.07 -17.05
C GLY A 296 6.73 -10.55 -16.92
N PHE A 297 7.29 -10.08 -15.80
CA PHE A 297 7.73 -8.69 -15.64
C PHE A 297 9.18 -8.54 -16.11
N ASN A 298 9.57 -7.32 -16.46
CA ASN A 298 10.93 -7.03 -16.87
C ASN A 298 11.91 -7.09 -15.68
N ILE A 299 12.74 -8.13 -15.62
CA ILE A 299 13.73 -8.31 -14.54
C ILE A 299 14.84 -7.26 -14.53
N GLU A 300 15.09 -6.53 -15.62
CA GLU A 300 16.03 -5.40 -15.61
C GLU A 300 15.55 -4.24 -14.74
N ALA A 301 14.23 -4.09 -14.60
CA ALA A 301 13.64 -3.08 -13.73
C ALA A 301 14.07 -3.28 -12.26
N GLY A 302 14.41 -4.50 -11.86
CA GLY A 302 15.00 -4.78 -10.56
C GLY A 302 16.42 -4.22 -10.42
N VAL A 303 17.24 -4.23 -11.48
CA VAL A 303 18.53 -3.54 -11.45
C VAL A 303 18.32 -2.03 -11.39
N ASP A 304 17.41 -1.51 -12.24
CA ASP A 304 17.16 -0.07 -12.37
C ASP A 304 16.65 0.57 -11.07
N VAL A 305 15.70 -0.08 -10.37
CA VAL A 305 15.14 0.49 -9.13
C VAL A 305 16.13 0.44 -7.97
N TRP A 306 16.92 -0.64 -7.83
CA TRP A 306 17.97 -0.73 -6.80
C TRP A 306 19.14 0.22 -7.07
N GLU A 307 19.54 0.42 -8.33
CA GLU A 307 20.51 1.44 -8.70
C GLU A 307 19.98 2.83 -8.37
N ARG A 308 18.70 3.11 -8.65
CA ARG A 308 18.08 4.38 -8.28
C ARG A 308 18.05 4.60 -6.77
N PHE A 309 17.78 3.56 -5.97
CA PHE A 309 17.88 3.66 -4.50
C PHE A 309 19.28 4.15 -4.09
N ALA A 310 20.33 3.58 -4.67
CA ALA A 310 21.71 3.97 -4.37
C ALA A 310 22.06 5.41 -4.82
N ILE A 311 21.45 5.91 -5.91
CA ILE A 311 21.73 7.24 -6.48
C ILE A 311 20.90 8.33 -5.80
N GLU A 312 19.58 8.17 -5.73
CA GLU A 312 18.66 9.20 -5.25
C GLU A 312 18.53 9.18 -3.72
N ILE A 313 18.88 8.06 -3.08
CA ILE A 313 18.94 7.93 -1.62
C ILE A 313 20.31 7.34 -1.25
N PRO A 314 21.42 8.08 -1.36
CA PRO A 314 22.77 7.54 -1.13
C PRO A 314 22.97 6.86 0.24
N GLN A 315 22.20 7.28 1.24
CA GLN A 315 22.19 6.67 2.57
C GLN A 315 21.68 5.23 2.54
N SER A 316 20.93 4.82 1.51
CA SER A 316 20.45 3.44 1.30
C SER A 316 21.60 2.43 1.10
N MET A 317 22.78 2.90 0.68
CA MET A 317 23.98 2.07 0.58
C MET A 317 24.56 1.71 1.96
N THR A 318 24.15 2.42 3.02
CA THR A 318 24.67 2.25 4.37
C THR A 318 23.67 1.52 5.27
N ARG A 319 24.17 0.68 6.18
CA ARG A 319 23.35 -0.05 7.17
C ARG A 319 22.62 0.85 8.18
N ASN A 320 22.85 2.17 8.18
CA ASN A 320 22.32 3.07 9.20
C ASN A 320 20.98 3.73 8.81
N PHE A 321 20.66 3.82 7.50
CA PHE A 321 19.45 4.50 7.01
C PHE A 321 18.46 3.52 6.36
N PHE A 322 18.94 2.62 5.50
CA PHE A 322 18.21 1.40 5.09
C PHE A 322 18.78 0.19 5.84
N SER A 323 18.57 0.17 7.16
CA SER A 323 19.13 -0.89 8.02
C SER A 323 18.52 -2.28 7.78
N THR A 324 17.43 -2.34 7.01
CA THR A 324 16.71 -3.57 6.66
C THR A 324 17.21 -4.17 5.34
N HIS A 325 17.37 -3.36 4.28
CA HIS A 325 17.72 -3.84 2.92
C HIS A 325 18.75 -2.93 2.19
N PRO A 326 20.06 -2.98 2.49
CA PRO A 326 21.04 -2.03 1.95
C PRO A 326 21.37 -2.23 0.46
N SER A 327 21.35 -1.16 -0.34
CA SER A 327 21.69 -1.16 -1.78
C SER A 327 23.21 -1.15 -2.04
N SER A 328 23.91 -2.19 -1.58
CA SER A 328 25.38 -2.25 -1.67
C SER A 328 25.89 -2.43 -3.11
N PRO A 329 27.14 -2.02 -3.42
CA PRO A 329 27.76 -2.33 -4.72
C PRO A 329 27.83 -3.84 -5.03
N GLU A 330 28.04 -4.67 -4.00
CA GLU A 330 28.01 -6.13 -4.13
C GLU A 330 26.63 -6.63 -4.59
N ARG A 331 25.54 -6.09 -4.01
CA ARG A 331 24.18 -6.37 -4.47
C ARG A 331 24.00 -5.99 -5.93
N MET A 332 24.46 -4.81 -6.36
CA MET A 332 24.29 -4.35 -7.74
C MET A 332 24.94 -5.29 -8.75
N VAL A 333 26.19 -5.71 -8.47
CA VAL A 333 26.89 -6.68 -9.33
C VAL A 333 26.16 -8.02 -9.36
N ARG A 334 25.60 -8.46 -8.24
CA ARG A 334 24.89 -9.73 -8.16
C ARG A 334 23.53 -9.70 -8.86
N LEU A 335 22.74 -8.64 -8.73
CA LEU A 335 21.47 -8.48 -9.45
C LEU A 335 21.70 -8.60 -10.96
N LYS A 336 22.74 -7.94 -11.50
CA LYS A 336 23.11 -8.06 -12.92
C LYS A 336 23.44 -9.50 -13.32
N LYS A 337 24.20 -10.24 -12.51
CA LYS A 337 24.49 -11.66 -12.74
C LYS A 337 23.25 -12.55 -12.70
N ILE A 338 22.32 -12.27 -11.78
CA ILE A 338 21.05 -13.00 -11.68
C ILE A 338 20.22 -12.76 -12.94
N VAL A 339 20.16 -11.52 -13.43
CA VAL A 339 19.45 -11.20 -14.68
C VAL A 339 20.05 -11.94 -15.88
N GLU A 340 21.38 -11.97 -16.00
CA GLU A 340 22.08 -12.73 -17.04
C GLU A 340 21.75 -14.24 -16.96
N GLU A 341 21.80 -14.80 -15.76
CA GLU A 341 21.46 -16.21 -15.50
C GLU A 341 20.02 -16.52 -15.94
N LEU A 342 19.04 -15.76 -15.45
CA LEU A 342 17.61 -15.99 -15.71
C LEU A 342 17.28 -15.88 -17.20
N ARG A 343 17.89 -14.94 -17.94
CA ARG A 343 17.75 -14.83 -19.39
C ARG A 343 18.28 -16.03 -20.16
N SER A 344 19.39 -16.59 -19.68
CA SER A 344 20.09 -17.69 -20.34
C SER A 344 19.43 -19.05 -20.09
N SER A 345 18.49 -19.16 -19.15
CA SER A 345 17.90 -20.41 -18.69
C SER A 345 16.82 -20.96 -19.65
N PRO A 346 17.07 -22.07 -20.38
CA PRO A 346 16.13 -22.58 -21.39
C PRO A 346 14.85 -23.18 -20.80
N SER A 347 14.89 -23.65 -19.55
CA SER A 347 13.74 -24.26 -18.85
C SER A 347 12.67 -23.24 -18.46
N LEU A 348 13.03 -21.96 -18.34
CA LEU A 348 12.10 -20.89 -17.97
C LEU A 348 11.53 -20.16 -19.21
N ASN A 349 12.20 -20.26 -20.37
CA ASN A 349 11.71 -19.74 -21.66
C ASN A 349 10.53 -20.54 -22.24
N ASN A 350 10.32 -21.78 -21.79
CA ASN A 350 9.22 -22.64 -22.24
C ASN A 350 7.89 -22.39 -21.52
N ALA A 351 7.85 -21.58 -20.45
CA ALA A 351 6.59 -21.18 -19.81
C ALA A 351 5.71 -20.33 -20.74
N ASP A 352 6.32 -19.60 -21.70
CA ASP A 352 5.61 -18.86 -22.75
C ASP A 352 5.07 -19.77 -23.88
N ALA A 353 5.64 -20.97 -24.06
CA ALA A 353 5.22 -21.89 -25.12
C ALA A 353 3.93 -22.66 -24.77
N VAL A 354 3.68 -22.92 -23.49
CA VAL A 354 2.50 -23.70 -23.04
C VAL A 354 1.20 -22.89 -23.10
N VAL A 355 1.26 -21.55 -23.07
CA VAL A 355 0.08 -20.68 -23.21
C VAL A 355 -0.39 -20.58 -24.66
N LYS A 356 0.49 -20.78 -25.66
CA LYS A 356 0.15 -20.68 -27.08
C LYS A 356 -0.47 -21.95 -27.70
N THR A 357 -0.52 -23.07 -26.99
CA THR A 357 -1.02 -24.35 -27.54
C THR A 357 -2.37 -24.80 -26.99
N LYS A 358 -3.07 -23.95 -26.22
CA LYS A 358 -4.46 -24.19 -25.81
C LYS A 358 -5.37 -23.07 -26.30
N ASN A 359 -5.58 -23.02 -27.62
CA ASN A 359 -6.72 -22.38 -28.27
C ASN A 359 -7.50 -23.44 -29.03
#